data_AF-A0A1W9RR22-F1
#
_entry.id   AF-A0A1W9RR22-F1
#
_cell.length_a   1.000
_cell.length_b   1.000
_cell.length_c   1.000
_cell.angle_alpha   90.00
_cell.angle_beta   90.00
_cell.angle_gamma   90.00
#
_symmetry.space_group_name_H-M   'P 1'
#
loop_
_entity.id
_entity.type
_entity.pdbx_description
1 polymer ?
#
loop_
_entity_poly.entity_id
_entity_poly.type
_entity_poly.pdbx_seq_one_letter_code
_entity_poly.pdbx_strand_id
1 'polypeptide(L)'
;MKHINIIKILGVVFLFIFLGLQYNIVEAKRLPPQEVEPVIYNGVKYTATHEKMGYVEAWDIKTGKKLWEKKVYDVKIDPHMEADVQWVFITNLSIKDGKLIVVNEKGDRYEIDIESTDTSQTDSNTVSKNNSWILSAIFVILLFIGGYLSYKLLKKKR
;
A
#
# COMPACT_ATOMS: atom_id res chain seq x y z
N MET A 1 3.28 40.55 43.03
CA MET A 1 2.13 39.63 43.30
C MET A 1 1.17 39.40 42.12
N LYS A 2 1.52 39.70 40.85
CA LYS A 2 0.65 39.43 39.67
C LYS A 2 0.95 38.10 38.93
N HIS A 3 2.14 37.52 39.10
CA HIS A 3 2.56 36.30 38.38
C HIS A 3 1.88 35.01 38.85
N ILE A 4 1.41 34.93 40.10
CA ILE A 4 0.75 33.73 40.66
C ILE A 4 -0.59 33.41 39.97
N ASN A 5 -1.32 34.41 39.46
CA ASN A 5 -2.62 34.18 38.81
C ASN A 5 -2.47 33.63 37.39
N ILE A 6 -1.42 34.04 36.66
CA ILE A 6 -1.16 33.55 35.30
C ILE A 6 -0.75 32.08 35.32
N ILE A 7 0.06 31.66 36.29
CA ILE A 7 0.49 30.25 36.44
C ILE A 7 -0.69 29.34 36.75
N LYS A 8 -1.64 29.79 37.57
CA LYS A 8 -2.87 29.04 37.89
C LYS A 8 -3.79 28.90 36.67
N ILE A 9 -3.94 29.97 35.88
CA ILE A 9 -4.75 29.93 34.64
C ILE A 9 -4.09 29.01 33.61
N LEU A 10 -2.76 29.07 33.44
CA LEU A 10 -2.03 28.15 32.56
C LEU A 10 -2.20 26.68 33.00
N GLY A 11 -2.14 26.42 34.31
CA GLY A 11 -2.33 25.08 34.87
C GLY A 11 -3.72 24.51 34.60
N VAL A 12 -4.77 25.33 34.72
CA VAL A 12 -6.15 24.93 34.41
C VAL A 12 -6.33 24.68 32.91
N VAL A 13 -5.79 25.53 32.04
CA VAL A 13 -5.85 25.34 30.58
C VAL A 13 -5.10 24.04 30.19
N PHE A 14 -3.94 23.78 30.79
CA PHE A 14 -3.20 22.55 30.55
C PHE A 14 -3.96 21.30 31.01
N LEU A 15 -4.66 21.37 32.16
CA LEU A 15 -5.51 20.29 32.66
C LEU A 15 -6.67 19.97 31.70
N PHE A 16 -7.32 20.99 31.14
CA PHE A 16 -8.40 20.80 30.17
C PHE A 16 -7.90 20.23 28.84
N ILE A 17 -6.69 20.60 28.39
CA ILE A 17 -6.06 20.01 27.21
C ILE A 17 -5.71 18.53 27.45
N PHE A 18 -5.21 18.19 28.64
CA PHE A 18 -4.85 16.82 29.01
C PHE A 18 -6.08 15.90 29.16
N LEU A 19 -7.20 16.44 29.64
CA LEU A 19 -8.49 15.74 29.71
C LEU A 19 -9.13 15.54 28.31
N GLY A 20 -8.93 16.48 27.39
CA GLY A 20 -9.44 16.38 26.01
C GLY A 20 -8.70 15.40 25.09
N LEU A 21 -7.54 14.90 25.53
CA LEU A 21 -6.66 14.03 24.72
C LEU A 21 -6.84 12.53 24.95
N GLN A 22 -7.83 12.11 25.76
CA GLN A 22 -8.11 10.68 25.98
C GLN A 22 -8.95 10.13 24.82
N TYR A 23 -8.35 10.01 23.63
CA TYR A 23 -8.95 9.28 22.52
C TYR A 23 -8.82 7.77 22.79
N ASN A 24 -9.94 7.13 23.10
CA ASN A 24 -10.02 5.68 23.08
C ASN A 24 -9.87 5.24 21.62
N ILE A 25 -8.77 4.57 21.28
CA ILE A 25 -8.60 3.91 19.99
C ILE A 25 -9.52 2.69 20.02
N VAL A 26 -10.75 2.86 19.55
CA VAL A 26 -11.65 1.73 19.29
C VAL A 26 -11.15 1.06 18.02
N GLU A 27 -10.54 -0.12 18.18
CA GLU A 27 -10.11 -0.95 17.06
C GLU A 27 -11.35 -1.61 16.45
N ALA A 28 -11.80 -1.11 15.31
CA ALA A 28 -12.94 -1.66 14.60
C ALA A 28 -12.57 -3.02 14.01
N LYS A 29 -13.44 -4.03 14.22
CA LYS A 29 -13.28 -5.37 13.64
C LYS A 29 -13.15 -5.26 12.11
N ARG A 30 -12.15 -5.94 11.56
CA ARG A 30 -11.86 -5.93 10.12
C ARG A 30 -13.03 -6.52 9.31
N LEU A 31 -13.33 -5.88 8.17
CA LEU A 31 -14.23 -6.43 7.16
C LEU A 31 -13.57 -7.62 6.43
N PRO A 32 -14.37 -8.58 5.91
CA PRO A 32 -13.84 -9.65 5.08
C PRO A 32 -13.10 -9.06 3.85
N PRO A 33 -12.13 -9.79 3.28
CA PRO A 33 -11.45 -9.37 2.06
C PRO A 33 -12.47 -9.14 0.93
N GLN A 34 -12.26 -8.08 0.16
CA GLN A 34 -13.09 -7.79 -1.01
C GLN A 34 -12.91 -8.90 -2.06
N GLU A 35 -14.01 -9.39 -2.62
CA GLU A 35 -13.95 -10.32 -3.75
C GLU A 35 -13.32 -9.62 -4.97
N VAL A 36 -12.29 -10.25 -5.53
CA VAL A 36 -11.55 -9.73 -6.68
C VAL A 36 -12.10 -10.34 -7.95
N GLU A 37 -12.54 -9.49 -8.88
CA GLU A 37 -13.01 -9.95 -10.19
C GLU A 37 -11.86 -10.65 -10.95
N PRO A 38 -12.08 -11.88 -11.47
CA PRO A 38 -11.12 -12.56 -12.31
C PRO A 38 -10.87 -11.80 -13.61
N VAL A 39 -9.64 -11.87 -14.12
CA VAL A 39 -9.29 -11.31 -15.43
C VAL A 39 -9.06 -12.44 -16.42
N ILE A 40 -9.63 -12.32 -17.62
CA ILE A 40 -9.43 -13.29 -18.69
C ILE A 40 -8.55 -12.67 -19.77
N TYR A 41 -7.50 -13.37 -20.16
CA TYR A 41 -6.61 -12.95 -21.24
C TYR A 41 -6.03 -14.19 -21.94
N ASN A 42 -6.04 -14.19 -23.28
CA ASN A 42 -5.53 -15.29 -24.12
C ASN A 42 -6.01 -16.70 -23.74
N GLY A 43 -7.26 -16.85 -23.28
CA GLY A 43 -7.81 -18.16 -22.89
C GLY A 43 -7.40 -18.62 -21.48
N VAL A 44 -6.76 -17.75 -20.70
CA VAL A 44 -6.38 -17.99 -19.31
C VAL A 44 -7.15 -17.06 -18.40
N LYS A 45 -7.72 -17.60 -17.32
CA LYS A 45 -8.38 -16.87 -16.25
C LYS A 45 -7.41 -16.71 -15.08
N TYR A 46 -7.15 -15.47 -14.70
CA TYR A 46 -6.32 -15.09 -13.56
C TYR A 46 -7.21 -14.75 -12.37
N THR A 47 -6.96 -15.36 -11.23
CA THR A 47 -7.74 -15.18 -9.99
C THR A 47 -6.83 -14.89 -8.81
N ALA A 48 -7.28 -14.04 -7.89
CA ALA A 48 -6.65 -13.87 -6.59
C ALA A 48 -7.35 -14.78 -5.57
N THR A 49 -6.59 -15.63 -4.87
CA THR A 49 -7.14 -16.49 -3.83
C THR A 49 -7.16 -15.76 -2.49
N HIS A 50 -8.23 -15.92 -1.71
CA HIS A 50 -8.31 -15.42 -0.34
C HIS A 50 -7.70 -16.41 0.67
N GLU A 51 -7.41 -17.65 0.26
CA GLU A 51 -6.79 -18.65 1.13
C GLU A 51 -5.34 -18.32 1.47
N LYS A 52 -4.65 -17.63 0.55
CA LYS A 52 -3.24 -17.27 0.68
C LYS A 52 -3.02 -15.83 0.24
N MET A 53 -2.54 -15.00 1.16
CA MET A 53 -2.24 -13.61 0.87
C MET A 53 -1.15 -13.45 -0.19
N GLY A 54 -1.41 -12.57 -1.15
CA GLY A 54 -0.44 -12.24 -2.19
C GLY A 54 -0.22 -13.32 -3.23
N TYR A 55 -1.12 -14.29 -3.37
CA TYR A 55 -1.06 -15.31 -4.42
C TYR A 55 -2.04 -15.02 -5.56
N VAL A 56 -1.59 -15.31 -6.78
CA VAL A 56 -2.40 -15.32 -7.99
C VAL A 56 -2.37 -16.72 -8.59
N GLU A 57 -3.49 -17.16 -9.11
CA GLU A 57 -3.64 -18.41 -9.84
C GLU A 57 -4.00 -18.14 -11.28
N ALA A 58 -3.54 -19.01 -12.18
CA ALA A 58 -3.93 -19.02 -13.58
C ALA A 58 -4.61 -20.34 -13.92
N TRP A 59 -5.70 -20.25 -14.67
CA TRP A 59 -6.55 -21.38 -15.03
C TRP A 59 -6.84 -21.36 -16.52
N ASP A 60 -6.64 -22.48 -17.20
CA ASP A 60 -7.08 -22.65 -18.58
C ASP A 60 -8.63 -22.68 -18.62
N ILE A 61 -9.24 -21.78 -19.39
CA ILE A 61 -10.71 -21.63 -19.39
C ILE A 61 -11.43 -22.77 -20.12
N LYS A 62 -10.75 -23.46 -21.04
CA LYS A 62 -11.36 -24.53 -21.86
C LYS A 62 -11.41 -25.84 -21.08
N THR A 63 -10.34 -26.14 -20.37
CA THR A 63 -10.12 -27.40 -19.66
C THR A 63 -10.42 -27.29 -18.16
N GLY A 64 -10.46 -26.07 -17.61
CA GLY A 64 -10.62 -25.82 -16.19
C GLY A 64 -9.40 -26.21 -15.35
N LYS A 65 -8.26 -26.50 -15.98
CA LYS A 65 -7.04 -26.91 -15.27
C LYS A 65 -6.28 -25.71 -14.74
N LYS A 66 -5.79 -25.80 -13.50
CA LYS A 66 -4.82 -24.84 -12.95
C LYS A 66 -3.52 -24.96 -13.73
N LEU A 67 -3.09 -23.87 -14.36
CA LEU A 67 -1.83 -23.77 -15.08
C LEU A 67 -0.67 -23.51 -14.11
N TRP A 68 -0.87 -22.54 -13.20
CA TRP A 68 0.10 -22.21 -12.16
C TRP A 68 -0.54 -21.46 -10.98
N GLU A 69 0.18 -21.44 -9.87
CA GLU A 69 -0.05 -20.57 -8.69
C GLU A 69 1.27 -19.85 -8.42
N LYS A 70 1.23 -18.52 -8.21
CA LYS A 70 2.43 -17.71 -8.00
C LYS A 70 2.26 -16.74 -6.84
N LYS A 71 3.27 -16.67 -5.97
CA LYS A 71 3.37 -15.65 -4.94
C LYS A 71 3.89 -14.34 -5.55
N VAL A 72 3.14 -13.28 -5.36
CA VAL A 72 3.39 -11.94 -5.90
C VAL A 72 4.08 -11.05 -4.88
N TYR A 73 3.72 -11.17 -3.60
CA TYR A 73 4.35 -10.43 -2.51
C TYR A 73 4.28 -11.19 -1.19
N ASP A 74 5.17 -10.79 -0.28
CA ASP A 74 5.19 -11.25 1.11
C ASP A 74 4.63 -10.20 2.05
N VAL A 75 3.94 -10.66 3.09
CA VAL A 75 3.51 -9.82 4.22
C VAL A 75 4.27 -10.29 5.44
N LYS A 76 5.09 -9.39 6.00
CA LYS A 76 5.79 -9.66 7.26
C LYS A 76 4.80 -9.52 8.40
N ILE A 77 4.65 -10.58 9.18
CA ILE A 77 3.76 -10.66 10.33
C ILE A 77 4.60 -10.50 11.60
N ASP A 78 4.19 -9.59 12.47
CA ASP A 78 4.68 -9.48 13.84
C ASP A 78 3.98 -10.55 14.70
N PRO A 79 4.72 -11.49 15.32
CA PRO A 79 4.13 -12.52 16.17
C PRO A 79 3.51 -11.96 17.46
N HIS A 80 3.78 -10.71 17.83
CA HIS A 80 3.21 -10.06 19.01
C HIS A 80 1.90 -9.31 18.74
N MET A 81 1.43 -9.31 17.49
CA MET A 81 0.16 -8.71 17.07
C MET A 81 -0.79 -9.79 16.52
N GLU A 82 -2.10 -9.52 16.58
CA GLU A 82 -3.09 -10.41 15.96
C GLU A 82 -2.85 -10.53 14.44
N ALA A 83 -2.92 -11.74 13.92
CA ALA A 83 -2.50 -12.03 12.55
C ALA A 83 -3.43 -11.42 11.49
N ASP A 84 -4.74 -11.48 11.73
CA ASP A 84 -5.79 -11.03 10.81
C ASP A 84 -5.84 -9.51 10.64
N VAL A 85 -5.48 -8.75 11.68
CA VAL A 85 -5.25 -7.30 11.62
C VAL A 85 -4.11 -6.95 10.67
N GLN A 86 -3.15 -7.87 10.50
CA GLN A 86 -1.95 -7.65 9.68
C GLN A 86 -2.09 -8.16 8.24
N TRP A 87 -3.17 -8.87 7.89
CA TRP A 87 -3.34 -9.43 6.55
C TRP A 87 -3.45 -8.34 5.47
N VAL A 88 -2.93 -8.63 4.28
CA VAL A 88 -2.96 -7.73 3.12
C VAL A 88 -3.32 -8.55 1.89
N PHE A 89 -4.54 -8.37 1.41
CA PHE A 89 -5.08 -9.09 0.26
C PHE A 89 -4.91 -8.30 -1.04
N ILE A 90 -5.00 -9.04 -2.14
CA ILE A 90 -5.13 -8.46 -3.49
C ILE A 90 -6.53 -7.88 -3.58
N THR A 91 -6.67 -6.70 -4.17
CA THR A 91 -7.94 -6.01 -4.36
C THR A 91 -8.28 -5.81 -5.84
N ASN A 92 -7.28 -5.85 -6.71
CA ASN A 92 -7.49 -5.65 -8.13
C ASN A 92 -6.49 -6.44 -8.98
N LEU A 93 -7.00 -7.01 -10.08
CA LEU A 93 -6.23 -7.61 -11.15
C LEU A 93 -6.58 -6.88 -12.45
N SER A 94 -5.58 -6.60 -13.28
CA SER A 94 -5.81 -6.03 -14.61
C SER A 94 -4.70 -6.40 -15.57
N ILE A 95 -4.97 -6.32 -16.88
CA ILE A 95 -3.96 -6.57 -17.91
C ILE A 95 -3.54 -5.23 -18.48
N LYS A 96 -2.23 -5.02 -18.60
CA LYS A 96 -1.67 -3.85 -19.26
C LYS A 96 -0.37 -4.24 -19.96
N ASP A 97 -0.27 -3.91 -21.25
CA ASP A 97 0.93 -4.12 -22.06
C ASP A 97 1.48 -5.57 -21.99
N GLY A 98 0.59 -6.57 -22.01
CA GLY A 98 0.96 -7.99 -21.92
C GLY A 98 1.34 -8.48 -20.52
N LYS A 99 1.22 -7.62 -19.51
CA LYS A 99 1.52 -7.96 -18.11
C LYS A 99 0.26 -8.02 -17.28
N LEU A 100 0.27 -8.93 -16.30
CA LEU A 100 -0.72 -8.96 -15.24
C LEU A 100 -0.31 -7.98 -14.14
N ILE A 101 -1.15 -7.00 -13.93
CA ILE A 101 -1.05 -6.01 -12.88
C ILE A 101 -1.83 -6.50 -11.67
N VAL A 102 -1.17 -6.51 -10.52
CA VAL A 102 -1.75 -6.90 -9.23
C VAL A 102 -1.66 -5.71 -8.28
N VAL A 103 -2.78 -5.35 -7.65
CA VAL A 103 -2.84 -4.29 -6.63
C VAL A 103 -3.35 -4.87 -5.32
N ASN A 104 -2.72 -4.51 -4.20
CA ASN A 104 -3.12 -4.95 -2.87
C ASN A 104 -3.88 -3.87 -2.08
N GLU A 105 -4.38 -4.21 -0.90
CA GLU A 105 -5.10 -3.27 0.01
C GLU A 105 -4.26 -2.07 0.46
N LYS A 106 -2.92 -2.16 0.40
CA LYS A 106 -2.01 -1.05 0.68
C LYS A 106 -1.79 -0.13 -0.52
N GLY A 107 -2.37 -0.47 -1.67
CA GLY A 107 -2.16 0.24 -2.94
C GLY A 107 -0.80 -0.05 -3.60
N ASP A 108 -0.03 -1.01 -3.09
CA ASP A 108 1.18 -1.47 -3.77
C ASP A 108 0.78 -2.11 -5.11
N ARG A 109 1.55 -1.82 -6.16
CA ARG A 109 1.37 -2.36 -7.50
C ARG A 109 2.52 -3.29 -7.87
N TYR A 110 2.17 -4.44 -8.39
CA TYR A 110 3.09 -5.49 -8.83
C TYR A 110 2.77 -5.88 -10.28
N GLU A 111 3.80 -6.24 -11.05
CA GLU A 111 3.68 -6.65 -12.44
C GLU A 111 4.20 -8.08 -12.62
N ILE A 112 3.46 -8.89 -13.37
CA ILE A 112 3.83 -10.26 -13.71
C ILE A 112 3.82 -10.38 -15.23
N ASP A 113 4.96 -10.77 -15.81
CA ASP A 113 5.07 -11.04 -17.24
C ASP A 113 4.34 -12.36 -17.57
N ILE A 114 3.30 -12.27 -18.40
CA ILE A 114 2.43 -13.40 -18.71
C ILE A 114 3.12 -14.37 -19.68
N GLU A 115 3.85 -13.84 -20.66
CA GLU A 115 4.53 -14.62 -21.70
C GLU A 115 5.63 -15.54 -21.15
N SER A 116 6.27 -15.16 -20.03
CA SER A 116 7.31 -15.98 -19.41
C SER A 116 6.76 -17.16 -18.61
N THR A 117 5.46 -17.18 -18.31
CA THR A 117 4.89 -18.18 -17.39
C THR A 117 4.28 -19.38 -18.12
N ASP A 118 4.33 -19.39 -19.47
CA ASP A 118 3.83 -20.48 -20.33
C ASP A 118 4.72 -21.73 -20.34
N THR A 119 5.83 -21.77 -19.59
CA THR A 119 6.67 -22.97 -19.55
C THR A 119 7.32 -23.17 -18.18
N SER A 120 6.87 -24.22 -17.49
CA SER A 120 7.55 -24.91 -16.40
C SER A 120 7.76 -24.15 -15.08
N GLN A 121 7.68 -24.92 -14.00
CA GLN A 121 8.06 -24.47 -12.66
C GLN A 121 9.45 -23.83 -12.71
N THR A 122 9.57 -22.57 -12.29
CA THR A 122 10.87 -21.94 -12.02
C THR A 122 10.69 -20.88 -10.95
N ASP A 123 11.42 -21.10 -9.88
CA ASP A 123 11.54 -20.27 -8.70
C ASP A 123 11.97 -18.84 -9.03
N SER A 124 11.46 -17.90 -8.23
CA SER A 124 11.96 -16.53 -8.05
C SER A 124 12.18 -15.70 -9.32
N ASN A 125 11.10 -15.11 -9.85
CA ASN A 125 11.24 -13.98 -10.77
C ASN A 125 10.88 -12.66 -10.07
N THR A 126 11.81 -11.72 -10.20
CA THR A 126 11.89 -10.39 -9.60
C THR A 126 10.68 -9.52 -9.95
N VAL A 127 9.86 -9.26 -8.95
CA VAL A 127 8.74 -8.31 -9.07
C VAL A 127 9.29 -6.89 -8.94
N SER A 128 9.22 -6.08 -9.99
CA SER A 128 9.62 -4.67 -9.92
C SER A 128 8.59 -3.88 -9.13
N LYS A 129 8.97 -3.41 -7.94
CA LYS A 129 8.12 -2.57 -7.10
C LYS A 129 8.19 -1.12 -7.59
N ASN A 130 7.13 -0.65 -8.24
CA ASN A 130 7.05 0.72 -8.75
C ASN A 130 6.58 1.64 -7.61
N ASN A 131 7.54 2.22 -6.87
CA ASN A 131 7.28 3.08 -5.71
C ASN A 131 6.81 4.49 -6.12
N SER A 132 5.52 4.64 -6.42
CA SER A 132 4.87 5.90 -6.82
C SER A 132 5.09 7.08 -5.85
N TRP A 133 5.27 6.82 -4.55
CA TRP A 133 5.53 7.85 -3.53
C TRP A 133 6.85 8.62 -3.74
N ILE A 134 7.83 8.04 -4.45
CA ILE A 134 9.11 8.67 -4.75
C ILE A 134 8.93 9.85 -5.72
N LEU A 135 8.02 9.73 -6.69
CA LEU A 135 7.71 10.82 -7.62
C LEU A 135 7.03 11.99 -6.89
N SER A 136 6.13 11.70 -5.96
CA SER A 136 5.51 12.72 -5.09
C SER A 136 6.54 13.40 -4.18
N ALA A 137 7.48 12.65 -3.61
CA ALA A 137 8.55 13.20 -2.78
C ALA A 137 9.51 14.09 -3.57
N ILE A 138 9.91 13.69 -4.79
CA ILE A 138 10.75 14.50 -5.69
C ILE A 138 10.04 15.80 -6.05
N PHE A 139 8.74 15.76 -6.34
CA PHE A 139 7.95 16.96 -6.67
C PHE A 139 7.93 17.97 -5.51
N VAL A 140 7.77 17.50 -4.27
CA VAL A 140 7.82 18.36 -3.07
C VAL A 140 9.21 18.99 -2.91
N ILE A 141 10.29 18.23 -3.07
CA ILE A 141 11.66 18.74 -2.98
C ILE A 141 11.93 19.83 -4.04
N LEU A 142 11.44 19.65 -5.27
CA LEU A 142 11.59 20.64 -6.35
C LEU A 142 10.87 21.96 -6.03
N LEU A 143 9.71 21.92 -5.37
CA LEU A 143 9.01 23.13 -4.91
C LEU A 143 9.85 23.91 -3.86
N PHE A 144 10.48 23.20 -2.92
CA PHE A 144 11.35 23.85 -1.93
C PHE A 144 12.62 24.45 -2.56
N ILE A 145 13.25 23.76 -3.51
CA ILE A 145 14.43 24.26 -4.23
C ILE A 145 14.07 25.50 -5.07
N GLY A 146 12.97 25.45 -5.81
CA GLY A 146 12.48 26.58 -6.62
C GLY A 146 12.11 27.80 -5.77
N GLY A 147 11.45 27.58 -4.63
CA GLY A 147 11.15 28.61 -3.64
C GLY A 147 12.40 29.25 -3.04
N TYR A 148 13.40 28.44 -2.66
CA TYR A 148 14.67 28.92 -2.12
C TYR A 148 15.48 29.73 -3.15
N LEU A 149 15.57 29.27 -4.40
CA LEU A 149 16.23 30.02 -5.48
C LEU A 149 15.55 31.37 -5.72
N SER A 150 14.21 31.38 -5.78
CA SER A 150 13.41 32.61 -5.96
C SER A 150 13.64 33.60 -4.81
N TYR A 151 13.62 33.12 -3.57
CA TYR A 151 13.94 33.92 -2.38
C TYR A 151 15.37 34.49 -2.42
N LYS A 152 16.36 33.68 -2.82
CA LYS A 152 17.76 34.09 -2.91
C LYS A 152 17.98 35.14 -4.00
N LEU A 153 17.30 35.03 -5.13
CA LEU A 153 17.34 36.00 -6.23
C LEU A 153 16.69 37.34 -5.83
N LEU A 154 15.57 37.31 -5.10
CA LEU A 154 14.92 38.52 -4.57
C LEU A 154 15.80 39.24 -3.55
N LYS A 155 16.54 38.51 -2.71
CA LYS A 155 17.44 39.09 -1.70
C LYS A 155 18.74 39.64 -2.29
N LYS A 156 19.22 39.11 -3.42
CA LYS A 156 20.43 39.60 -4.12
C LYS A 156 20.21 40.93 -4.86
N LYS A 157 18.96 41.34 -5.07
CA LYS A 157 18.59 42.57 -5.79
C LYS A 157 18.29 43.77 -4.88
N ARG A 158 18.53 43.65 -3.57
CA ARG A 158 18.47 44.74 -2.59
C ARG A 158 19.85 45.06 -2.06
#